data_AF-A0A1E5KYA6-F1
#
_entry.id   AF-A0A1E5KYA6-F1
#
_cell.length_a   1.000
_cell.length_b   1.000
_cell.length_c   1.000
_cell.angle_alpha   90.00
_cell.angle_beta   90.00
_cell.angle_gamma   90.00
#
_symmetry.space_group_name_H-M   'P 1'
#
loop_
_entity.id
_entity.type
_entity.pdbx_description
1 polymer ?
#
loop_
_entity_poly.entity_id
_entity_poly.type
_entity_poly.pdbx_seq_one_letter_code
_entity_poly.pdbx_strand_id
1 'polypeptide(L)'
;MRRIQSKLKRNLIIGLFVCLNLLIIPQFAAADSSPNLPSGMIVGDEQGVKVKSDGDYLIDVRDVQPGKKWSKKITIFNMEEDIPYQLTMHISPPILVEGSLDLSKAIQMVLTYEGKKIYEGPLSGVSSSLDLQNELTPLNLGVFKGGDARMLEVSLELDGKKYTNKDFLKKNVVENIWHFKAVKSVLPDTKGSEDPQNTSKRLFRLPQTGEEWRDAIIFSCIGLFLLLVALLIWKYRVGENNKEKNNQSKK
;
A
#
# COMPACT_ATOMS: atom_id res chain seq x y z
N MET A 1 35.06 -42.47 -32.09
CA MET A 1 33.77 -42.25 -31.38
C MET A 1 33.84 -41.35 -30.12
N ARG A 2 34.98 -41.14 -29.43
CA ARG A 2 35.04 -40.34 -28.17
C ARG A 2 34.98 -38.80 -28.31
N ARG A 3 35.12 -38.21 -29.51
CA ARG A 3 35.15 -36.74 -29.71
C ARG A 3 33.78 -36.06 -29.85
N ILE A 4 32.72 -36.82 -30.14
CA ILE A 4 31.38 -36.25 -30.39
C ILE A 4 30.60 -36.08 -29.08
N GLN A 5 30.79 -36.97 -28.11
CA GLN A 5 30.13 -36.89 -26.81
C GLN A 5 30.61 -35.72 -25.93
N SER A 6 31.82 -35.19 -26.13
CA SER A 6 32.33 -34.07 -25.33
C SER A 6 31.78 -32.71 -25.77
N LYS A 7 31.45 -32.54 -27.06
CA LYS A 7 30.85 -31.29 -27.58
C LYS A 7 29.38 -31.16 -27.18
N LEU A 8 28.64 -32.27 -27.17
CA LEU A 8 27.23 -32.29 -26.73
C LEU A 8 27.11 -31.95 -25.23
N LYS A 9 27.98 -32.52 -24.40
CA LYS A 9 28.02 -32.23 -22.95
C LYS A 9 28.42 -30.79 -22.65
N ARG A 10 29.37 -30.21 -23.41
CA ARG A 10 29.81 -28.82 -23.22
C ARG A 10 28.73 -27.81 -23.60
N ASN A 11 27.97 -28.06 -24.67
CA ASN A 11 26.89 -27.17 -25.10
C ASN A 11 25.66 -27.26 -24.18
N LEU A 12 25.42 -28.43 -23.56
CA LEU A 12 24.36 -28.62 -22.58
C LEU A 12 24.66 -27.92 -21.25
N ILE A 13 25.93 -27.93 -20.81
CA ILE A 13 26.38 -27.22 -19.59
C ILE A 13 26.31 -25.70 -19.78
N ILE A 14 26.66 -25.18 -20.96
CA ILE A 14 26.56 -23.75 -21.27
C ILE A 14 25.08 -23.31 -21.33
N GLY A 15 24.20 -24.12 -21.92
CA GLY A 15 22.75 -23.85 -21.91
C GLY A 15 22.15 -23.83 -20.51
N LEU A 16 22.56 -24.75 -19.64
CA LEU A 16 22.12 -24.80 -18.24
C LEU A 16 22.60 -23.57 -17.44
N PHE A 17 23.82 -23.07 -17.72
CA PHE A 17 24.37 -21.89 -17.07
C PHE A 17 23.69 -20.59 -17.53
N VAL A 18 23.25 -20.52 -18.79
CA VAL A 18 22.49 -19.37 -19.32
C VAL A 18 21.06 -19.33 -18.77
N CYS A 19 20.41 -20.49 -18.59
CA CYS A 19 19.09 -20.54 -17.97
C CYS A 19 19.10 -20.27 -16.46
N LEU A 20 20.19 -20.60 -15.75
CA LEU A 20 20.29 -20.38 -14.30
C LEU A 20 20.43 -18.89 -13.91
N ASN A 21 20.93 -18.04 -14.82
CA ASN A 21 21.03 -16.59 -14.59
C ASN A 21 19.73 -15.82 -14.88
N LEU A 22 18.69 -16.49 -15.39
CA LEU A 22 17.36 -15.89 -15.63
C LEU A 22 16.38 -16.06 -14.45
N LEU A 23 16.82 -16.68 -13.35
CA LEU A 23 16.01 -16.90 -12.14
C LEU A 23 16.25 -15.89 -11.02
N ILE A 24 17.10 -14.88 -11.24
CA ILE A 24 17.19 -13.72 -10.35
C ILE A 24 16.05 -12.78 -10.75
N ILE A 25 14.83 -13.10 -10.31
CA ILE A 25 13.76 -12.12 -10.24
C ILE A 25 14.25 -11.09 -9.22
N PRO A 26 14.53 -9.83 -9.60
CA PRO A 26 14.72 -8.81 -8.58
C PRO A 26 13.45 -8.83 -7.74
N GLN A 27 13.58 -9.14 -6.45
CA GLN A 27 12.57 -8.78 -5.48
C GLN A 27 12.50 -7.26 -5.57
N PHE A 28 11.58 -6.76 -6.40
CA PHE A 28 11.09 -5.42 -6.24
C PHE A 28 10.60 -5.39 -4.80
N ALA A 29 11.37 -4.76 -3.92
CA ALA A 29 10.80 -4.23 -2.71
C ALA A 29 9.55 -3.51 -3.19
N ALA A 30 8.39 -4.00 -2.78
CA ALA A 30 7.17 -3.24 -2.93
C ALA A 30 7.51 -1.89 -2.31
N ALA A 31 7.64 -0.85 -3.13
CA ALA A 31 7.59 0.48 -2.61
C ALA A 31 6.24 0.52 -1.91
N ASP A 32 6.26 0.70 -0.58
CA ASP A 32 5.06 0.96 0.21
C ASP A 32 4.43 2.23 -0.37
N SER A 33 3.61 2.06 -1.39
CA SER A 33 2.81 3.11 -2.01
C SER A 33 1.54 3.27 -1.20
N SER A 34 1.70 3.43 0.12
CA SER A 34 0.65 4.05 0.92
C SER A 34 0.58 5.50 0.44
N PRO A 35 -0.54 5.96 -0.15
CA PRO A 35 -0.61 7.32 -0.62
C PRO A 35 -0.58 8.23 0.61
N ASN A 36 0.58 8.83 0.82
CA ASN A 36 0.88 9.77 1.89
C ASN A 36 -0.29 10.73 2.12
N LEU A 37 -0.53 11.12 3.38
CA LEU A 37 -1.44 12.22 3.66
C LEU A 37 -1.01 13.44 2.83
N PRO A 38 -1.94 14.12 2.15
CA PRO A 38 -1.67 15.39 1.49
C PRO A 38 -1.03 16.37 2.48
N SER A 39 -0.14 17.24 2.02
CA SER A 39 0.60 18.16 2.90
C SER A 39 -0.30 19.07 3.75
N GLY A 40 -1.54 19.33 3.30
CA GLY A 40 -2.54 20.09 4.07
C GLY A 40 -3.36 19.27 5.06
N MET A 41 -3.24 17.94 5.09
CA MET A 41 -3.97 17.08 6.03
C MET A 41 -3.09 16.77 7.25
N ILE A 42 -3.59 17.13 8.43
CA ILE A 42 -2.95 16.83 9.71
C ILE A 42 -3.79 15.81 10.45
N VAL A 43 -3.12 14.80 10.98
CA VAL A 43 -3.68 13.88 11.98
C VAL A 43 -2.73 13.88 13.17
N GLY A 44 -3.22 14.07 14.38
CA GLY A 44 -2.36 14.20 15.56
C GLY A 44 -3.12 14.03 16.87
N ASP A 45 -2.39 13.86 17.96
CA ASP A 45 -2.97 13.70 19.29
C ASP A 45 -2.43 14.77 20.27
N GLU A 46 -2.82 14.67 21.53
CA GLU A 46 -2.40 15.58 22.60
C GLU A 46 -0.88 15.59 22.88
N GLN A 47 -0.15 14.57 22.40
CA GLN A 47 1.31 14.52 22.48
C GLN A 47 1.98 15.12 21.23
N GLY A 48 1.20 15.71 20.32
CA GLY A 48 1.66 16.39 19.10
C GLY A 48 1.20 15.69 17.81
N VAL A 49 1.71 16.17 16.67
CA VAL A 49 1.52 15.51 15.37
C VAL A 49 2.39 14.25 15.35
N LYS A 50 1.85 13.14 15.87
CA LYS A 50 2.50 11.82 15.85
C LYS A 50 2.31 11.07 14.54
N VAL A 51 1.49 11.59 13.63
CA VAL A 51 1.34 11.02 12.30
C VAL A 51 2.48 11.50 11.44
N LYS A 52 3.26 10.54 10.92
CA LYS A 52 4.25 10.81 9.90
C LYS A 52 3.54 11.31 8.64
N SER A 53 4.25 11.99 7.74
CA SER A 53 3.67 12.46 6.47
C SER A 53 3.06 11.34 5.61
N ASP A 54 3.35 10.08 5.93
CA ASP A 54 2.80 8.88 5.28
C ASP A 54 1.35 8.54 5.72
N GLY A 55 0.84 9.15 6.79
CA GLY A 55 -0.49 8.85 7.33
C GLY A 55 -0.52 7.77 8.41
N ASP A 56 0.63 7.28 8.85
CA ASP A 56 0.73 6.23 9.85
C ASP A 56 0.69 6.81 11.27
N TYR A 57 -0.21 6.26 12.09
CA TYR A 57 -0.32 6.54 13.51
C TYR A 57 -0.02 5.29 14.32
N LEU A 58 1.08 5.31 15.08
CA LEU A 58 1.47 4.20 15.94
C LEU A 58 0.65 4.18 17.24
N ILE A 59 -0.10 3.11 17.43
CA ILE A 59 -0.63 2.74 18.74
C ILE A 59 0.39 1.83 19.41
N ASP A 60 1.00 2.34 20.48
CA ASP A 60 1.87 1.59 21.38
C ASP A 60 1.21 1.52 22.76
N VAL A 61 0.95 0.30 23.24
CA VAL A 61 0.41 0.04 24.58
C VAL A 61 1.38 -0.86 25.33
N ARG A 62 1.92 -0.34 26.43
CA ARG A 62 2.83 -1.03 27.35
C ARG A 62 2.34 -0.94 28.78
N ASP A 63 2.67 -1.94 29.57
CA ASP A 63 2.53 -1.93 31.04
C ASP A 63 1.11 -1.55 31.53
N VAL A 64 0.07 -1.90 30.76
CA VAL A 64 -1.33 -1.68 31.14
C VAL A 64 -1.74 -2.64 32.26
N GLN A 65 -2.51 -2.16 33.24
CA GLN A 65 -2.97 -2.98 34.36
C GLN A 65 -4.42 -3.46 34.14
N PRO A 66 -4.82 -4.63 34.69
CA PRO A 66 -6.21 -5.07 34.70
C PRO A 66 -7.15 -3.99 35.24
N GLY A 67 -8.30 -3.79 34.58
CA GLY A 67 -9.30 -2.79 34.97
C GLY A 67 -9.00 -1.37 34.51
N LYS A 68 -7.84 -1.14 33.87
CA LYS A 68 -7.48 0.19 33.37
C LYS A 68 -8.42 0.59 32.23
N LYS A 69 -8.95 1.81 32.35
CA LYS A 69 -9.65 2.54 31.29
C LYS A 69 -8.86 3.79 30.94
N TRP A 70 -8.76 4.10 29.67
CA TRP A 70 -8.10 5.30 29.17
C TRP A 70 -8.66 5.68 27.80
N SER A 71 -8.42 6.92 27.40
CA SER A 71 -8.84 7.40 26.09
C SER A 71 -7.71 8.15 25.40
N LYS A 72 -7.80 8.20 24.06
CA LYS A 72 -6.98 9.04 23.20
C LYS A 72 -7.89 9.85 22.29
N LYS A 73 -7.49 11.09 22.01
CA LYS A 73 -8.16 11.99 21.07
C LYS A 73 -7.24 12.24 19.91
N ILE A 74 -7.68 11.84 18.71
CA ILE A 74 -6.96 12.05 17.46
C ILE A 74 -7.68 13.19 16.74
N THR A 75 -7.03 14.34 16.66
CA THR A 75 -7.50 15.50 15.91
C THR A 75 -7.10 15.35 14.46
N ILE A 76 -8.06 15.59 13.57
CA ILE A 76 -7.90 15.54 12.13
C ILE A 76 -8.28 16.90 11.58
N PHE A 77 -7.38 17.52 10.82
CA PHE A 77 -7.55 18.89 10.33
C PHE A 77 -7.13 19.01 8.87
N ASN A 78 -7.96 19.68 8.07
CA ASN A 78 -7.62 20.09 6.71
C ASN A 78 -7.24 21.57 6.68
N MET A 79 -5.96 21.85 6.44
CA MET A 79 -5.42 23.20 6.33
C MET A 79 -5.65 23.87 4.96
N GLU A 80 -6.01 23.11 3.93
CA GLU A 80 -6.18 23.65 2.57
C GLU A 80 -7.60 24.20 2.39
N GLU A 81 -7.72 25.53 2.29
CA GLU A 81 -9.02 26.23 2.22
C GLU A 81 -9.92 25.75 1.07
N ASP A 82 -9.34 25.52 -0.12
CA ASP A 82 -10.11 25.28 -1.35
C ASP A 82 -10.20 23.80 -1.76
N ILE A 83 -9.51 22.90 -1.04
CA ILE A 83 -9.37 21.50 -1.48
C ILE A 83 -10.01 20.59 -0.43
N PRO A 84 -11.18 20.01 -0.73
CA PRO A 84 -11.77 19.01 0.15
C PRO A 84 -11.10 17.64 -0.04
N TYR A 85 -10.89 16.94 1.07
CA TYR A 85 -10.33 15.60 1.09
C TYR A 85 -11.33 14.58 1.62
N GLN A 86 -11.52 13.49 0.88
CA GLN A 86 -12.20 12.30 1.38
C GLN A 86 -11.19 11.49 2.20
N LEU A 87 -11.46 11.32 3.50
CA LEU A 87 -10.58 10.62 4.44
C LEU A 87 -11.10 9.22 4.77
N THR A 88 -10.18 8.26 4.78
CA THR A 88 -10.43 6.87 5.17
C THR A 88 -9.35 6.38 6.12
N MET A 89 -9.67 5.38 6.94
CA MET A 89 -8.75 4.78 7.89
C MET A 89 -8.83 3.25 7.85
N HIS A 90 -7.71 2.56 7.96
CA HIS A 90 -7.66 1.14 8.27
C HIS A 90 -6.57 0.86 9.31
N ILE A 91 -6.57 -0.33 9.89
CA ILE A 91 -5.66 -0.74 10.96
C ILE A 91 -4.81 -1.91 10.46
N SER A 92 -3.50 -1.87 10.67
CA SER A 92 -2.63 -3.00 10.37
C SER A 92 -2.89 -4.17 11.33
N PRO A 93 -2.60 -5.41 10.94
CA PRO A 93 -2.34 -6.47 11.92
C PRO A 93 -1.31 -6.00 12.97
N PRO A 94 -1.40 -6.46 14.23
CA PRO A 94 -0.42 -6.11 15.25
C PRO A 94 1.01 -6.44 14.79
N ILE A 95 1.89 -5.44 14.81
CA ILE A 95 3.29 -5.59 14.38
C ILE A 95 4.17 -6.17 15.49
N LEU A 96 3.76 -5.95 16.75
CA LEU A 96 4.39 -6.51 17.93
C LEU A 96 3.31 -6.98 18.90
N VAL A 97 3.45 -8.21 19.38
CA VAL A 97 2.69 -8.74 20.51
C VAL A 97 3.66 -9.51 21.39
N GLU A 98 3.90 -9.02 22.60
CA GLU A 98 4.78 -9.65 23.56
C GLU A 98 4.07 -9.83 24.91
N GLY A 99 4.54 -10.82 25.67
CA GLY A 99 4.07 -11.08 27.02
C GLY A 99 3.36 -12.42 27.14
N SER A 100 2.61 -12.60 28.22
CA SER A 100 1.73 -13.75 28.46
C SER A 100 0.32 -13.53 27.94
N LEU A 101 -0.08 -12.27 27.72
CA LEU A 101 -1.40 -11.88 27.27
C LEU A 101 -1.32 -11.11 25.96
N ASP A 102 -2.06 -11.56 24.95
CA ASP A 102 -2.24 -10.85 23.70
C ASP A 102 -3.16 -9.62 23.91
N LEU A 103 -2.53 -8.47 24.14
CA LEU A 103 -3.23 -7.21 24.40
C LEU A 103 -4.06 -6.73 23.20
N SER A 104 -3.72 -7.12 21.96
CA SER A 104 -4.51 -6.75 20.78
C SER A 104 -5.93 -7.32 20.82
N LYS A 105 -6.09 -8.48 21.47
CA LYS A 105 -7.39 -9.15 21.65
C LYS A 105 -8.04 -8.87 23.00
N ALA A 106 -7.22 -8.61 24.02
CA ALA A 106 -7.68 -8.43 25.39
C ALA A 106 -8.22 -7.03 25.67
N ILE A 107 -7.68 -6.01 25.00
CA ILE A 107 -8.13 -4.63 25.15
C ILE A 107 -9.37 -4.42 24.28
N GLN A 108 -10.45 -3.98 24.92
CA GLN A 108 -11.65 -3.52 24.24
C GLN A 108 -11.47 -2.07 23.81
N MET A 109 -11.79 -1.80 22.54
CA MET A 109 -11.73 -0.50 21.90
C MET A 109 -13.11 -0.06 21.43
N VAL A 110 -13.41 1.21 21.67
CA VAL A 110 -14.57 1.91 21.12
C VAL A 110 -14.08 3.13 20.35
N LEU A 111 -14.39 3.21 19.05
CA LEU A 111 -14.14 4.39 18.24
C LEU A 111 -15.41 5.22 18.15
N THR A 112 -15.30 6.49 18.51
CA THR A 112 -16.38 7.47 18.40
C THR A 112 -15.94 8.61 17.51
N TYR A 113 -16.74 8.93 16.50
CA TYR A 113 -16.48 10.00 15.56
C TYR A 113 -17.75 10.80 15.37
N GLU A 114 -17.65 12.13 15.49
CA GLU A 114 -18.79 13.05 15.45
C GLU A 114 -19.92 12.65 16.43
N GLY A 115 -19.53 12.18 17.62
CA GLY A 115 -20.46 11.72 18.66
C GLY A 115 -21.14 10.37 18.38
N LYS A 116 -20.83 9.71 17.27
CA LYS A 116 -21.36 8.39 16.92
C LYS A 116 -20.31 7.30 17.10
N LYS A 117 -20.70 6.20 17.74
CA LYS A 117 -19.89 4.99 17.80
C LYS A 117 -19.78 4.36 16.41
N ILE A 118 -18.57 4.30 15.87
CA ILE A 118 -18.28 3.74 14.53
C ILE A 118 -17.59 2.37 14.60
N TYR A 119 -17.04 2.00 15.76
CA TYR A 119 -16.49 0.68 16.02
C TYR A 119 -16.59 0.32 17.50
N GLU A 120 -16.80 -0.96 17.78
CA GLU A 120 -16.70 -1.56 19.11
C GLU A 120 -16.18 -2.99 18.97
N GLY A 121 -15.00 -3.25 19.51
CA GLY A 121 -14.35 -4.56 19.41
C GLY A 121 -12.95 -4.54 19.98
N PRO A 122 -12.15 -5.59 19.73
CA PRO A 122 -10.76 -5.65 20.17
C PRO A 122 -9.88 -4.55 19.58
N LEU A 123 -8.78 -4.19 20.26
CA LEU A 123 -7.79 -3.23 19.78
C LEU A 123 -7.17 -3.61 18.42
N SER A 124 -7.15 -4.90 18.08
CA SER A 124 -6.71 -5.37 16.76
C SER A 124 -7.54 -4.81 15.60
N GLY A 125 -8.76 -4.33 15.84
CA GLY A 125 -9.66 -3.84 14.80
C GLY A 125 -10.52 -4.93 14.16
N VAL A 126 -10.36 -6.20 14.56
CA VAL A 126 -11.14 -7.33 14.04
C VAL A 126 -12.21 -7.74 15.05
N SER A 127 -13.47 -7.52 14.70
CA SER A 127 -14.64 -7.93 15.50
C SER A 127 -15.54 -8.88 14.69
N SER A 128 -16.59 -9.40 15.32
CA SER A 128 -17.57 -10.25 14.61
C SER A 128 -18.43 -9.49 13.59
N SER A 129 -18.54 -8.16 13.72
CA SER A 129 -19.41 -7.32 12.87
C SER A 129 -18.63 -6.42 11.90
N LEU A 130 -17.41 -6.04 12.26
CA LEU A 130 -16.57 -5.15 11.46
C LEU A 130 -15.10 -5.55 11.54
N ASP A 131 -14.45 -5.56 10.39
CA ASP A 131 -13.02 -5.78 10.24
C ASP A 131 -12.35 -4.51 9.72
N LEU A 132 -11.64 -3.81 10.60
CA LEU A 132 -10.88 -2.61 10.28
C LEU A 132 -9.52 -2.91 9.64
N GLN A 133 -9.11 -4.18 9.56
CA GLN A 133 -7.89 -4.60 8.87
C GLN A 133 -8.11 -4.85 7.37
N ASN A 134 -9.37 -4.85 6.91
CA ASN A 134 -9.69 -5.03 5.51
C ASN A 134 -9.47 -3.73 4.71
N GLU A 135 -8.36 -3.65 3.98
CA GLU A 135 -8.00 -2.52 3.11
C GLU A 135 -9.00 -2.27 1.97
N LEU A 136 -9.80 -3.26 1.57
CA LEU A 136 -10.81 -3.11 0.53
C LEU A 136 -12.05 -2.34 1.01
N THR A 137 -12.27 -2.29 2.33
CA THR A 137 -13.40 -1.61 2.95
C THR A 137 -12.92 -0.75 4.13
N PRO A 138 -12.08 0.27 3.88
CA PRO A 138 -11.55 1.09 4.94
C PRO A 138 -12.68 1.91 5.59
N LEU A 139 -12.49 2.24 6.87
CA LEU A 139 -13.42 3.04 7.63
C LEU A 139 -13.49 4.45 7.04
N ASN A 140 -14.67 4.83 6.56
CA ASN A 140 -14.90 6.14 5.97
C ASN A 140 -15.10 7.20 7.07
N LEU A 141 -14.23 8.22 7.11
CA LEU A 141 -14.30 9.35 8.05
C LEU A 141 -14.92 10.61 7.41
N GLY A 142 -15.37 10.51 6.17
CA GLY A 142 -16.07 11.54 5.44
C GLY A 142 -15.17 12.52 4.68
N VAL A 143 -15.81 13.56 4.15
CA VAL A 143 -15.15 14.65 3.44
C VAL A 143 -14.80 15.76 4.43
N PHE A 144 -13.54 16.17 4.45
CA PHE A 144 -13.00 17.31 5.17
C PHE A 144 -12.86 18.49 4.21
N LYS A 145 -13.68 19.52 4.37
CA LYS A 145 -13.52 20.80 3.65
C LYS A 145 -12.35 21.58 4.22
N GLY A 146 -11.91 22.62 3.52
CA GLY A 146 -10.86 23.49 4.02
C GLY A 146 -11.24 24.15 5.33
N GLY A 147 -10.33 24.09 6.30
CA GLY A 147 -10.57 24.54 7.67
C GLY A 147 -11.39 23.58 8.54
N ASP A 148 -11.85 22.43 8.03
CA ASP A 148 -12.56 21.44 8.85
C ASP A 148 -11.60 20.78 9.86
N ALA A 149 -11.93 20.88 11.14
CA ALA A 149 -11.29 20.17 12.24
C ALA A 149 -12.30 19.21 12.91
N ARG A 150 -11.96 17.93 13.00
CA ARG A 150 -12.79 16.90 13.65
C ARG A 150 -11.96 16.02 14.55
N MET A 151 -12.63 15.34 15.48
CA MET A 151 -11.99 14.52 16.50
C MET A 151 -12.48 13.07 16.40
N LEU A 152 -11.52 12.15 16.32
CA LEU A 152 -11.73 10.72 16.51
C LEU A 152 -11.35 10.38 17.96
N GLU A 153 -12.33 9.94 18.73
CA GLU A 153 -12.16 9.54 20.12
C GLU A 153 -12.01 8.03 20.22
N VAL A 154 -10.92 7.61 20.85
CA VAL A 154 -10.58 6.19 21.08
C VAL A 154 -10.71 5.92 22.57
N SER A 155 -11.68 5.11 22.97
CA SER A 155 -11.81 4.64 24.35
C SER A 155 -11.31 3.21 24.45
N LEU A 156 -10.43 2.95 25.41
CA LEU A 156 -9.74 1.68 25.60
C LEU A 156 -9.98 1.18 27.02
N GLU A 157 -10.26 -0.12 27.14
CA GLU A 157 -10.50 -0.78 28.41
C GLU A 157 -9.87 -2.18 28.43
N LEU A 158 -9.15 -2.48 29.51
CA LEU A 158 -8.73 -3.84 29.82
C LEU A 158 -9.59 -4.35 30.99
N ASP A 159 -10.31 -5.46 30.77
CA ASP A 159 -11.23 -6.01 31.78
C ASP A 159 -10.50 -6.49 33.05
N GLY A 160 -10.81 -5.86 34.18
CA GLY A 160 -10.22 -6.18 35.49
C GLY A 160 -10.82 -7.40 36.20
N LYS A 161 -11.95 -7.93 35.72
CA LYS A 161 -12.58 -9.16 36.25
C LYS A 161 -12.08 -10.39 35.50
N LYS A 162 -11.79 -10.25 34.21
CA LYS A 162 -11.32 -11.33 33.35
C LYS A 162 -9.83 -11.61 33.51
N TYR A 163 -9.02 -10.56 33.68
CA TYR A 163 -7.57 -10.67 33.76
C TYR A 163 -7.06 -10.38 35.18
N THR A 164 -6.02 -11.09 35.60
CA THR A 164 -5.48 -11.03 36.96
C THR A 164 -3.99 -10.68 36.94
N ASN A 165 -3.41 -10.34 38.09
CA ASN A 165 -1.97 -10.05 38.18
C ASN A 165 -1.05 -11.18 37.67
N LYS A 166 -1.54 -12.43 37.62
CA LYS A 166 -0.79 -13.56 37.06
C LYS A 166 -0.53 -13.39 35.56
N ASP A 167 -1.46 -12.76 34.85
CA ASP A 167 -1.36 -12.51 33.41
C ASP A 167 -0.36 -11.37 33.08
N PHE A 168 0.11 -10.65 34.11
CA PHE A 168 1.01 -9.50 34.03
C PHE A 168 2.35 -9.76 34.75
N LEU A 169 2.67 -11.02 35.06
CA LEU A 169 3.99 -11.39 35.58
C LEU A 169 5.11 -11.06 34.58
N LYS A 170 4.80 -11.21 33.28
CA LYS A 170 5.63 -10.71 32.19
C LYS A 170 4.98 -9.42 31.66
N LYS A 171 5.82 -8.43 31.33
CA LYS A 171 5.34 -7.21 30.65
C LYS A 171 4.68 -7.59 29.33
N ASN A 172 3.44 -7.13 29.17
CA ASN A 172 2.69 -7.30 27.94
C ASN A 172 2.80 -6.02 27.10
N VAL A 173 3.02 -6.19 25.80
CA VAL A 173 3.20 -5.10 24.84
C VAL A 173 2.38 -5.41 23.59
N VAL A 174 1.74 -4.39 23.04
CA VAL A 174 1.17 -4.44 21.70
C VAL A 174 1.50 -3.16 20.94
N GLU A 175 1.89 -3.33 19.69
CA GLU A 175 2.03 -2.24 18.73
C GLU A 175 1.16 -2.53 17.49
N ASN A 176 0.43 -1.53 17.02
CA ASN A 176 -0.29 -1.57 15.75
C ASN A 176 -0.31 -0.20 15.08
N ILE A 177 -0.35 -0.19 13.75
CA ILE A 177 -0.33 1.04 12.95
C ILE A 177 -1.73 1.30 12.42
N TRP A 178 -2.19 2.54 12.55
CA TRP A 178 -3.42 3.00 11.93
C TRP A 178 -3.06 3.88 10.75
N HIS A 179 -3.56 3.52 9.59
CA HIS A 179 -3.25 4.19 8.34
C HIS A 179 -4.38 5.12 7.97
N PHE A 180 -4.10 6.42 7.93
CA PHE A 180 -5.01 7.45 7.47
C PHE A 180 -4.67 7.82 6.03
N LYS A 181 -5.66 7.77 5.14
CA LYS A 181 -5.50 8.08 3.73
C LYS A 181 -6.52 9.11 3.29
N ALA A 182 -6.04 10.19 2.67
CA ALA A 182 -6.87 11.26 2.14
C ALA A 182 -6.70 11.38 0.62
N VAL A 183 -7.82 11.50 -0.08
CA VAL A 183 -7.86 11.67 -1.55
C VAL A 183 -8.69 12.91 -1.86
N LYS A 184 -8.28 13.73 -2.83
CA LYS A 184 -9.04 14.92 -3.25
C LYS A 184 -10.46 14.50 -3.64
N SER A 185 -11.44 15.10 -2.98
CA SER A 185 -12.84 14.93 -3.32
C SER A 185 -13.20 15.94 -4.41
N VAL A 186 -13.81 15.49 -5.51
CA VAL A 186 -14.32 16.42 -6.53
C VAL A 186 -15.61 17.01 -5.98
N LEU A 187 -15.66 18.33 -5.76
CA LEU A 187 -16.90 19.02 -5.41
C LEU A 187 -17.90 18.88 -6.56
N PRO A 188 -19.16 18.43 -6.33
CA PRO A 188 -20.23 18.82 -7.22
C PRO A 188 -20.57 20.28 -6.87
N ASP A 189 -20.02 21.23 -7.63
CA ASP A 189 -20.54 22.59 -7.63
C ASP A 189 -21.93 22.59 -8.28
N THR A 190 -22.95 22.40 -7.44
CA THR A 190 -24.33 22.71 -7.80
C THR A 190 -24.53 24.23 -7.72
N LYS A 191 -24.05 24.97 -8.72
CA LYS A 191 -24.60 26.28 -9.09
C LYS A 191 -24.48 26.51 -10.61
N GLY A 192 -25.61 26.27 -11.28
CA GLY A 192 -26.08 27.05 -12.44
C GLY A 192 -25.30 26.93 -13.75
N SER A 193 -25.80 26.10 -14.67
CA SER A 193 -26.35 26.54 -15.97
C SER A 193 -26.67 25.31 -16.82
N GLU A 194 -27.95 25.15 -17.15
CA GLU A 194 -28.41 24.26 -18.21
C GLU A 194 -27.88 24.79 -19.55
N ASP A 195 -27.07 23.99 -20.24
CA ASP A 195 -26.95 24.07 -21.70
C ASP A 195 -26.69 22.67 -22.27
N PRO A 196 -27.66 22.05 -22.97
CA PRO A 196 -27.58 20.66 -23.41
C PRO A 196 -26.93 20.56 -24.80
N GLN A 197 -25.68 21.01 -24.97
CA GLN A 197 -24.93 20.78 -26.22
C GLN A 197 -23.42 20.64 -25.99
N ASN A 198 -22.95 19.47 -25.53
CA ASN A 198 -21.62 18.94 -25.89
C ASN A 198 -21.35 17.52 -25.34
N THR A 199 -22.19 16.56 -25.72
CA THR A 199 -22.08 15.15 -25.28
C THR A 199 -21.20 14.29 -26.20
N SER A 200 -20.08 14.80 -26.73
CA SER A 200 -19.22 13.98 -27.63
C SER A 200 -17.70 14.06 -27.42
N LYS A 201 -17.18 14.82 -26.44
CA LYS A 201 -15.71 14.93 -26.22
C LYS A 201 -15.19 14.42 -24.87
N ARG A 202 -15.99 13.67 -24.09
CA ARG A 202 -15.58 13.13 -22.77
C ARG A 202 -15.51 11.60 -22.70
N LEU A 203 -15.05 10.93 -23.76
CA LEU A 203 -14.82 9.46 -23.71
C LEU A 203 -13.35 9.04 -23.60
N PHE A 204 -12.39 9.97 -23.63
CA PHE A 204 -10.94 9.66 -23.56
C PHE A 204 -10.19 10.53 -22.54
N ARG A 205 -10.72 10.65 -21.32
CA ARG A 205 -9.95 11.18 -20.19
C ARG A 205 -9.62 10.01 -19.27
N LEU A 206 -8.51 9.34 -19.57
CA LEU A 206 -7.93 8.34 -18.69
C LEU A 206 -7.39 9.04 -17.42
N PRO A 207 -7.42 8.36 -16.25
CA PRO A 207 -6.92 8.92 -15.01
C PRO A 207 -5.42 9.22 -15.11
N GLN A 208 -5.03 10.43 -14.69
CA GLN A 208 -3.63 10.85 -14.60
C GLN A 208 -3.05 10.41 -13.26
N THR A 209 -2.44 9.24 -13.23
CA THR A 209 -1.46 8.83 -12.20
C THR A 209 -0.16 8.50 -12.94
N GLY A 210 0.83 9.39 -12.86
CA GLY A 210 2.04 9.38 -13.69
C GLY A 210 3.07 8.29 -13.39
N GLU A 211 2.78 7.36 -12.48
CA GLU A 211 3.70 6.30 -12.08
C GLU A 211 3.54 5.04 -12.97
N GLU A 212 2.31 4.61 -13.26
CA GLU A 212 2.04 3.48 -14.15
C GLU A 212 2.50 3.74 -15.60
N TRP A 213 2.46 5.00 -16.05
CA TRP A 213 2.94 5.38 -17.39
C TRP A 213 4.46 5.25 -17.51
N ARG A 214 5.21 5.51 -16.44
CA ARG A 214 6.67 5.35 -16.46
C ARG A 214 7.04 3.89 -16.64
N ASP A 215 6.38 2.99 -15.92
CA ASP A 215 6.62 1.56 -16.03
C ASP A 215 6.17 1.02 -17.38
N ALA A 216 5.00 1.42 -17.88
CA ALA A 216 4.53 1.04 -19.21
C ALA A 216 5.47 1.53 -20.34
N ILE A 217 6.01 2.75 -20.22
CA ILE A 217 6.99 3.30 -21.16
C ILE A 217 8.31 2.51 -21.06
N ILE A 218 8.80 2.20 -19.86
CA ILE A 218 10.02 1.41 -19.66
C ILE A 218 9.87 0.01 -20.26
N PHE A 219 8.77 -0.70 -20.00
CA PHE A 219 8.51 -2.00 -20.59
C PHE A 219 8.38 -1.93 -22.13
N SER A 220 7.76 -0.88 -22.65
CA SER A 220 7.68 -0.62 -24.09
C SER A 220 9.08 -0.40 -24.70
N CYS A 221 9.92 0.41 -24.06
CA CYS A 221 11.29 0.67 -24.48
C CYS A 221 12.16 -0.59 -24.45
N ILE A 222 12.06 -1.40 -23.39
CA ILE A 222 12.79 -2.67 -23.27
C ILE A 222 12.34 -3.66 -24.35
N GLY A 223 11.02 -3.79 -24.58
CA GLY A 223 10.47 -4.65 -25.61
C GLY A 223 10.93 -4.26 -27.02
N LEU A 224 10.92 -2.95 -27.33
CA LEU A 224 11.41 -2.43 -28.60
C LEU A 224 12.92 -2.68 -28.77
N PHE A 225 13.70 -2.47 -27.71
CA PHE A 225 15.14 -2.71 -27.73
C PHE A 225 15.47 -4.19 -28.01
N LEU A 226 14.77 -5.13 -27.35
CA LEU A 226 14.96 -6.56 -27.60
C LEU A 226 14.56 -6.97 -29.02
N LEU A 227 13.49 -6.38 -29.56
CA LEU A 227 13.06 -6.62 -30.94
C LEU A 227 14.11 -6.13 -31.96
N LEU A 228 14.72 -4.98 -31.73
CA LEU A 228 15.81 -4.47 -32.58
C LEU A 228 17.05 -5.37 -32.52
N VAL A 229 17.43 -5.85 -31.33
CA VAL A 229 18.55 -6.79 -31.18
C VAL A 229 18.27 -8.10 -31.93
N ALA A 230 17.05 -8.63 -31.84
CA ALA A 230 16.64 -9.83 -32.57
C ALA A 230 16.71 -9.63 -34.09
N LEU A 231 16.24 -8.49 -34.61
CA LEU A 231 16.32 -8.14 -36.03
C LEU A 231 17.77 -8.00 -36.51
N LEU A 232 18.65 -7.42 -35.69
CA LEU A 232 20.08 -7.32 -36.02
C LEU A 232 20.75 -8.70 -36.09
N ILE A 233 20.46 -9.59 -35.14
CA ILE A 233 20.97 -10.97 -35.15
C ILE A 233 20.44 -11.73 -36.37
N TRP A 234 19.14 -11.58 -36.70
CA TRP A 234 18.55 -12.19 -37.89
C TRP A 234 19.23 -11.68 -39.16
N LYS A 235 19.36 -10.36 -39.31
CA LYS A 235 20.00 -9.74 -40.47
C LYS A 235 21.45 -10.19 -40.62
N TYR A 236 22.19 -10.30 -39.51
CA TYR A 236 23.56 -10.79 -39.51
C TYR A 236 23.65 -12.24 -40.02
N ARG A 237 22.80 -13.15 -39.51
CA ARG A 237 22.77 -14.55 -39.98
C ARG A 237 22.38 -14.69 -41.45
N VAL A 238 21.39 -13.93 -41.92
CA VAL A 238 21.00 -13.94 -43.33
C VAL A 238 22.13 -13.42 -44.22
N GLY A 239 22.90 -12.43 -43.75
CA GLY A 239 24.08 -11.92 -44.42
C GLY A 239 25.20 -12.95 -44.57
N GLU A 240 25.47 -13.76 -43.54
CA GLU A 240 26.44 -14.87 -43.63
C GLU A 240 25.99 -15.95 -44.62
N ASN A 241 24.71 -16.37 -44.54
CA ASN A 241 24.16 -17.39 -45.43
C ASN A 241 24.22 -16.98 -46.93
N ASN A 242 24.06 -15.69 -47.22
CA ASN A 242 24.14 -15.18 -48.60
C ASN A 242 25.59 -15.06 -49.10
N LYS A 243 26.56 -14.82 -48.21
CA LYS A 243 27.99 -14.82 -48.56
C LYS A 243 28.52 -16.22 -48.85
N GLU A 244 28.08 -17.23 -48.09
CA GLU A 244 28.46 -18.63 -48.33
C GLU A 244 27.92 -19.15 -49.68
N LYS A 245 26.67 -18.83 -50.03
CA LYS A 245 26.09 -19.21 -51.33
C LYS A 245 26.80 -18.57 -52.53
N ASN A 246 27.21 -17.31 -52.42
CA ASN A 246 27.94 -16.63 -53.50
C ASN A 246 29.38 -17.13 -53.68
N ASN A 247 30.01 -17.67 -52.64
CA ASN A 247 31.35 -18.27 -52.74
C ASN A 247 31.34 -19.70 -53.30
N GLN A 248 30.22 -20.43 -53.20
CA GLN A 248 30.06 -21.75 -53.83
C GLN A 248 29.72 -21.65 -55.33
N SER A 249 29.12 -20.56 -55.80
CA SER A 249 28.82 -20.35 -57.23
C SER A 249 30.03 -19.87 -58.07
N LYS A 250 31.17 -19.57 -57.43
CA LYS A 250 32.41 -19.10 -58.08
C LYS A 250 33.54 -20.14 -58.11
N LYS A 251 33.26 -21.40 -57.75
CA LYS A 251 34.20 -22.52 -57.84
C LYS A 251 33.78 -23.50 -58.92
#